data_AF-A0AA96MQU5-F1
#
_entry.id   AF-A0AA96MQU5-F1
#
_cell.length_a   1.000
_cell.length_b   1.000
_cell.length_c   1.000
_cell.angle_alpha   90.00
_cell.angle_beta   90.00
_cell.angle_gamma   90.00
#
_symmetry.space_group_name_H-M   'P 1'
#
loop_
_entity.id
_entity.type
_entity.pdbx_description
1 polymer ?
#
loop_
_entity_poly.entity_id
_entity_poly.type
_entity_poly.pdbx_seq_one_letter_code
_entity_poly.pdbx_strand_id
1 'polypeptide(L)'
;MRVMELILSADKLSLFAFLKSNPTQVWKNGNYYKFVYYEPIGEGLTDFHYKGLYLAIRDDKNHKEGWELTRSLEIALASPDLLTILKDLEVNKLTEQRQGLGVELKGWVFDLICNGIYTRYETSVFIRLLFVNGYSFSQLVDLFSAIVKRKELASYFLEVATKFYKEVAFE
;
A
#
# COMPACT_ATOMS: atom_id res chain seq x y z
N MET A 1 -0.37 3.71 14.01
CA MET A 1 -0.20 4.52 12.78
C MET A 1 0.91 3.87 11.99
N ARG A 2 0.62 3.41 10.77
CA ARG A 2 1.59 2.68 9.95
C ARG A 2 2.69 3.62 9.45
N VAL A 3 3.89 3.08 9.31
CA VAL A 3 5.09 3.77 8.85
C VAL A 3 5.48 3.19 7.50
N MET A 4 5.75 4.08 6.55
CA MET A 4 6.29 3.77 5.24
C MET A 4 7.80 3.99 5.27
N GLU A 5 8.56 2.94 5.05
CA GLU A 5 10.00 2.96 4.84
C GLU A 5 10.28 2.85 3.34
N LEU A 6 10.60 3.98 2.72
CA LEU A 6 10.98 4.04 1.31
C LEU A 6 12.50 3.94 1.21
N ILE A 7 13.00 2.79 0.76
CA ILE A 7 14.42 2.50 0.63
C ILE A 7 14.82 2.59 -0.83
N LEU A 8 15.81 3.44 -1.11
CA LEU A 8 16.32 3.74 -2.45
C LEU A 8 17.82 3.54 -2.49
N SER A 9 18.34 2.95 -3.57
CA SER A 9 19.77 2.99 -3.84
C SER A 9 20.21 4.40 -4.25
N ALA A 10 21.44 4.79 -3.89
CA ALA A 10 21.95 6.14 -4.12
C ALA A 10 21.97 6.53 -5.61
N ASP A 11 22.21 5.57 -6.50
CA ASP A 11 22.22 5.75 -7.95
C ASP A 11 20.82 6.03 -8.54
N LYS A 12 19.75 5.75 -7.79
CA LYS A 12 18.36 5.99 -8.19
C LYS A 12 17.75 7.24 -7.57
N LEU A 13 18.42 7.89 -6.61
CA LEU A 13 17.88 9.07 -5.91
C LEU A 13 17.42 10.19 -6.84
N SER A 14 18.09 10.40 -7.97
CA SER A 14 17.73 11.43 -8.96
C SER A 14 16.36 11.19 -9.59
N LEU A 15 15.94 9.92 -9.73
CA LEU A 15 14.62 9.55 -10.26
C LEU A 15 13.49 9.91 -9.28
N PHE A 16 13.82 10.13 -8.00
CA PHE A 16 12.89 10.45 -6.94
C PHE A 16 13.07 11.89 -6.44
N ALA A 17 13.43 12.81 -7.34
CA ALA A 17 13.64 14.22 -7.00
C ALA A 17 12.41 14.89 -6.36
N PHE A 18 11.21 14.38 -6.63
CA PHE A 18 9.96 14.83 -6.00
C PHE A 18 9.95 14.64 -4.47
N LEU A 19 10.76 13.74 -3.90
CA LEU A 19 10.90 13.60 -2.43
C LEU A 19 11.45 14.87 -1.77
N LYS A 20 12.09 15.75 -2.53
CA LYS A 20 12.60 17.04 -2.01
C LYS A 20 11.48 17.98 -1.57
N SER A 21 10.28 17.89 -2.15
CA SER A 21 9.14 18.74 -1.78
C SER A 21 8.41 18.26 -0.51
N ASN A 22 8.68 17.04 -0.06
CA ASN A 22 8.12 16.46 1.16
C ASN A 22 9.24 15.87 2.03
N PRO A 23 10.08 16.74 2.65
CA PRO A 23 11.21 16.31 3.44
C PRO A 23 10.77 15.57 4.71
N THR A 24 11.53 14.55 5.10
CA THR A 24 11.27 13.72 6.27
C THR A 24 12.57 13.22 6.90
N GLN A 25 12.48 12.40 7.95
CA GLN A 25 13.59 11.68 8.54
C GLN A 25 14.25 10.72 7.54
N VAL A 26 15.59 10.78 7.42
CA VAL A 26 16.36 9.93 6.49
C VAL A 26 17.47 9.19 7.22
N TRP A 27 17.57 7.91 6.92
CA TRP A 27 18.63 7.02 7.38
C TRP A 27 19.44 6.50 6.20
N LYS A 28 20.69 6.10 6.42
CA LYS A 28 21.59 5.56 5.41
C LYS A 28 22.19 4.25 5.88
N ASN A 29 22.33 3.29 4.97
CA ASN A 29 23.08 2.06 5.18
C ASN A 29 23.85 1.77 3.89
N GLY A 30 25.18 1.94 3.92
CA GLY A 30 26.03 1.80 2.74
C GLY A 30 25.56 2.70 1.59
N ASN A 31 25.15 2.07 0.47
CA ASN A 31 24.68 2.77 -0.73
C ASN A 31 23.16 3.00 -0.77
N TYR A 32 22.45 2.79 0.34
CA TYR A 32 21.00 2.92 0.41
C TYR A 32 20.56 4.04 1.35
N TYR A 33 19.49 4.72 0.97
CA TYR A 33 18.81 5.73 1.77
C TYR A 33 17.41 5.25 2.11
N LYS A 34 17.01 5.41 3.36
CA LYS A 34 15.67 5.09 3.87
C LYS A 34 14.97 6.36 4.30
N PHE A 35 13.92 6.72 3.57
CA PHE A 35 13.03 7.83 3.87
C PHE A 35 11.83 7.28 4.65
N VAL A 36 11.55 7.86 5.82
CA VAL A 36 10.52 7.35 6.72
C VAL A 36 9.33 8.31 6.71
N TYR A 37 8.13 7.82 6.39
CA TYR A 37 6.90 8.61 6.40
C TYR A 37 5.82 7.94 7.25
N TYR A 38 4.88 8.72 7.76
CA TYR A 38 3.61 8.15 8.21
C TYR A 38 2.72 7.88 7.00
N GLU A 39 2.11 6.69 6.98
CA GLU A 39 1.07 6.37 6.02
C GLU A 39 -0.23 7.12 6.38
N PRO A 40 -0.82 7.87 5.45
CA PRO A 40 -2.15 8.44 5.66
C PRO A 40 -3.20 7.37 5.95
N ILE A 41 -4.17 7.74 6.78
CA ILE A 41 -5.17 6.80 7.28
C ILE A 41 -5.99 6.23 6.11
N GLY A 42 -6.07 4.90 6.08
CA GLY A 42 -6.89 4.18 5.13
C GLY A 42 -6.18 3.73 3.87
N GLU A 43 -4.93 4.14 3.63
CA GLU A 43 -4.26 3.87 2.36
C GLU A 43 -4.00 2.38 2.09
N GLY A 44 -3.58 1.63 3.11
CA GLY A 44 -3.50 0.17 3.03
C GLY A 44 -2.46 -0.31 2.03
N LEU A 45 -1.40 0.47 1.77
CA LEU A 45 -0.27 0.05 0.95
C LEU A 45 0.35 -1.22 1.52
N THR A 46 0.91 -2.04 0.63
CA THR A 46 1.66 -3.26 0.94
C THR A 46 3.13 -3.11 0.64
N ASP A 47 3.93 -4.03 1.19
CA ASP A 47 5.37 -4.11 0.91
C ASP A 47 5.58 -4.50 -0.56
N PHE A 48 6.48 -3.80 -1.25
CA PHE A 48 6.86 -4.18 -2.62
C PHE A 48 8.26 -3.71 -2.98
N HIS A 49 8.82 -4.36 -4.00
CA HIS A 49 10.09 -3.96 -4.62
C HIS A 49 9.89 -3.67 -6.10
N TYR A 50 10.38 -2.52 -6.55
CA TYR A 50 10.34 -2.10 -7.95
C TYR A 50 11.66 -1.44 -8.35
N LYS A 51 12.46 -2.11 -9.19
CA LYS A 51 13.66 -1.56 -9.86
C LYS A 51 14.60 -0.74 -8.94
N GLY A 52 14.89 -1.24 -7.74
CA GLY A 52 15.78 -0.57 -6.78
C GLY A 52 15.08 0.38 -5.80
N LEU A 53 13.76 0.50 -5.88
CA LEU A 53 12.90 1.07 -4.84
C LEU A 53 12.28 -0.07 -4.04
N TYR A 54 12.45 -0.04 -2.73
CA TYR A 54 11.78 -0.94 -1.81
C TYR A 54 10.85 -0.12 -0.92
N LEU A 55 9.58 -0.47 -0.90
CA LEU A 55 8.62 0.04 0.07
C LEU A 55 8.39 -1.04 1.11
N ALA A 56 8.64 -0.70 2.38
CA ALA A 56 8.33 -1.53 3.53
C ALA A 56 7.31 -0.80 4.40
N ILE A 57 6.23 -1.46 4.77
CA ILE A 57 5.22 -0.94 5.67
C ILE A 57 5.37 -1.61 7.02
N ARG A 58 5.39 -0.80 8.07
CA ARG A 58 5.65 -1.24 9.45
C ARG A 58 4.59 -0.68 10.40
N ASP A 59 4.23 -1.48 11.39
CA ASP A 59 3.32 -1.03 12.45
C ASP A 59 4.07 -0.30 13.58
N ASP A 60 5.41 -0.38 13.58
CA ASP A 60 6.28 0.30 14.54
C ASP A 60 7.45 1.05 13.87
N LYS A 61 8.23 1.77 14.69
CA LYS A 61 9.38 2.61 14.28
C LYS A 61 10.74 2.00 14.64
N ASN A 62 10.79 0.77 15.13
CA ASN A 62 11.97 0.24 15.84
C ASN A 62 12.98 -0.46 14.93
N HIS A 63 12.81 -0.36 13.61
CA HIS A 63 13.67 -1.00 12.63
C HIS A 63 14.86 -0.11 12.26
N LYS A 64 15.89 -0.09 13.12
CA LYS A 64 17.06 0.81 12.97
C LYS A 64 18.41 0.09 12.85
N GLU A 65 18.43 -1.24 12.94
CA GLU A 65 19.69 -1.98 12.94
C GLU A 65 20.44 -1.83 11.60
N GLY A 66 21.73 -1.46 11.68
CA GLY A 66 22.56 -1.17 10.51
C GLY A 66 22.27 0.15 9.80
N TRP A 67 21.33 0.97 10.29
CA TRP A 67 20.97 2.25 9.69
C TRP A 67 21.54 3.42 10.50
N GLU A 68 22.25 4.33 9.82
CA GLU A 68 22.78 5.56 10.40
C GLU A 68 21.86 6.75 10.10
N LEU A 69 21.52 7.55 11.11
CA LEU A 69 20.68 8.73 10.91
C LEU A 69 21.47 9.81 10.15
N THR A 70 21.01 10.17 8.94
CA THR A 70 21.66 11.19 8.10
C THR A 70 20.89 12.49 8.03
N ARG A 71 19.58 12.46 8.28
CA ARG A 71 18.73 13.64 8.39
C ARG A 71 17.79 13.50 9.58
N SER A 72 18.09 14.24 10.65
CA SER A 72 17.32 14.24 11.90
C SER A 72 16.10 15.19 11.85
N LEU A 73 15.24 15.01 10.86
CA LEU A 73 13.91 15.64 10.86
C LEU A 73 12.90 14.76 11.60
N GLU A 74 11.76 15.36 11.95
CA GLU A 74 10.59 14.59 12.34
C GLU A 74 10.05 13.76 11.16
N ILE A 75 9.38 12.65 11.48
CA ILE A 75 8.70 11.82 10.47
C ILE A 75 7.52 12.62 9.93
N ALA A 76 7.55 12.94 8.64
CA ALA A 76 6.47 13.62 7.94
C ALA A 76 5.37 12.64 7.52
N LEU A 77 4.17 13.16 7.29
CA LEU A 77 3.12 12.43 6.59
C LEU A 77 3.49 12.30 5.10
N ALA A 78 3.25 11.14 4.49
CA ALA A 78 3.48 10.97 3.05
C ALA A 78 2.57 11.91 2.25
N SER A 79 3.17 12.64 1.30
CA SER A 79 2.42 13.55 0.44
C SER A 79 1.48 12.82 -0.53
N PRO A 80 0.41 13.48 -1.00
CA PRO A 80 -0.48 12.91 -2.03
C PRO A 80 0.27 12.49 -3.31
N ASP A 81 1.27 13.26 -3.73
CA ASP A 81 2.09 12.96 -4.91
C ASP A 81 2.91 11.67 -4.72
N LEU A 82 3.56 11.53 -3.55
CA LEU A 82 4.30 10.32 -3.20
C LEU A 82 3.37 9.11 -3.18
N LEU A 83 2.20 9.24 -2.54
CA LEU A 83 1.23 8.15 -2.48
C LEU A 83 0.71 7.74 -3.85
N THR A 84 0.48 8.69 -4.74
CA THR A 84 0.02 8.40 -6.11
C THR A 84 1.05 7.54 -6.83
N ILE A 85 2.33 7.96 -6.80
CA ILE A 85 3.43 7.21 -7.43
C ILE A 85 3.55 5.81 -6.82
N LEU A 86 3.51 5.68 -5.49
CA LEU A 86 3.65 4.38 -4.84
C LEU A 86 2.47 3.44 -5.14
N LYS A 87 1.24 3.96 -5.20
CA LYS A 87 0.06 3.16 -5.58
C LYS A 87 0.15 2.68 -7.02
N ASP A 88 0.62 3.52 -7.95
CA ASP A 88 0.80 3.13 -9.34
C ASP A 88 1.86 2.03 -9.48
N LEU A 89 2.95 2.11 -8.70
CA LEU A 89 3.96 1.05 -8.65
C LEU A 89 3.43 -0.24 -8.02
N GLU A 90 2.63 -0.12 -6.95
CA GLU A 90 2.00 -1.25 -6.27
C GLU A 90 1.05 -2.01 -7.20
N VAL A 91 0.20 -1.31 -7.98
CA VAL A 91 -0.71 -1.94 -8.95
C VAL A 91 0.07 -2.84 -9.90
N ASN A 92 1.17 -2.36 -10.48
CA ASN A 92 2.01 -3.17 -11.37
C ASN A 92 2.52 -4.44 -10.68
N LYS A 93 2.94 -4.32 -9.42
CA LYS A 93 3.46 -5.47 -8.65
C LYS A 93 2.39 -6.47 -8.27
N LEU A 94 1.22 -6.02 -7.84
CA LEU A 94 0.12 -6.91 -7.52
C LEU A 94 -0.44 -7.61 -8.77
N THR A 95 -0.39 -6.95 -9.94
CA THR A 95 -0.75 -7.59 -11.21
C THR A 95 0.19 -8.75 -11.54
N GLU A 96 1.51 -8.58 -11.34
CA GLU A 96 2.49 -9.67 -11.50
C GLU A 96 2.25 -10.83 -10.51
N GLN A 97 1.71 -10.54 -9.32
CA GLN A 97 1.44 -11.51 -8.27
C GLN A 97 0.05 -12.18 -8.38
N ARG A 98 -0.77 -11.79 -9.36
CA ARG A 98 -2.13 -12.29 -9.49
C ARG A 98 -2.13 -13.75 -9.92
N GLN A 99 -2.53 -14.66 -9.02
CA GLN A 99 -2.38 -16.12 -9.20
C GLN A 99 -3.70 -16.90 -9.30
N GLY A 100 -4.84 -16.31 -8.97
CA GLY A 100 -6.15 -16.99 -9.14
C GLY A 100 -6.42 -18.14 -8.18
N LEU A 101 -5.69 -18.23 -7.07
CA LEU A 101 -5.76 -19.38 -6.15
C LEU A 101 -6.92 -19.31 -5.14
N GLY A 102 -7.75 -18.27 -5.18
CA GLY A 102 -8.82 -18.06 -4.21
C GLY A 102 -8.29 -17.67 -2.82
N VAL A 103 -9.14 -17.11 -1.98
CA VAL A 103 -8.75 -16.70 -0.62
C VAL A 103 -9.11 -17.78 0.40
N GLU A 104 -8.15 -18.17 1.23
CA GLU A 104 -8.42 -19.02 2.39
C GLU A 104 -9.15 -18.24 3.50
N LEU A 105 -10.29 -18.76 3.96
CA LEU A 105 -11.10 -18.14 5.01
C LEU A 105 -10.58 -18.48 6.41
N LYS A 106 -9.46 -17.87 6.79
CA LYS A 106 -8.85 -18.02 8.13
C LYS A 106 -8.35 -16.70 8.68
N GLY A 107 -8.18 -16.65 10.00
CA GLY A 107 -7.64 -15.49 10.72
C GLY A 107 -8.41 -14.21 10.41
N TRP A 108 -7.69 -13.13 10.13
CA TRP A 108 -8.28 -11.81 9.91
C TRP A 108 -9.28 -11.79 8.73
N VAL A 109 -9.13 -12.64 7.72
CA VAL A 109 -10.09 -12.74 6.61
C VAL A 109 -11.42 -13.27 7.11
N PHE A 110 -11.39 -14.34 7.91
CA PHE A 110 -12.61 -14.89 8.51
C PHE A 110 -13.30 -13.86 9.40
N ASP A 111 -12.53 -13.17 10.25
CA ASP A 111 -13.04 -12.11 11.11
C ASP A 111 -13.66 -10.96 10.30
N LEU A 112 -13.04 -10.56 9.19
CA LEU A 112 -13.54 -9.51 8.30
C LEU A 112 -14.87 -9.93 7.64
N ILE A 113 -14.99 -11.17 7.16
CA ILE A 113 -16.21 -11.68 6.55
C ILE A 113 -17.35 -11.75 7.57
N CYS A 114 -17.08 -12.23 8.78
CA CYS A 114 -18.10 -12.37 9.83
C CYS A 114 -18.57 -11.02 10.38
N ASN A 115 -17.64 -10.09 10.60
CA ASN A 115 -17.95 -8.81 11.26
C ASN A 115 -18.30 -7.70 10.26
N GLY A 116 -17.82 -7.82 9.02
CA GLY A 116 -17.99 -6.84 7.95
C GLY A 116 -16.92 -5.76 7.90
N ILE A 117 -17.01 -4.92 6.87
CA ILE A 117 -16.06 -3.83 6.60
C ILE A 117 -16.58 -2.51 7.19
N TYR A 118 -15.76 -1.85 8.03
CA TYR A 118 -16.08 -0.59 8.73
C TYR A 118 -15.15 0.58 8.38
N THR A 119 -14.00 0.31 7.79
CA THR A 119 -12.96 1.33 7.59
C THR A 119 -12.46 1.36 6.15
N ARG A 120 -11.89 2.51 5.78
CA ARG A 120 -11.15 2.66 4.52
C ARG A 120 -9.97 1.69 4.45
N TYR A 121 -9.26 1.48 5.56
CA TYR A 121 -8.15 0.54 5.62
C TYR A 121 -8.59 -0.88 5.28
N GLU A 122 -9.63 -1.39 5.95
CA GLU A 122 -10.20 -2.72 5.65
C GLU A 122 -10.67 -2.83 4.19
N THR A 123 -11.33 -1.78 3.68
CA THR A 123 -11.74 -1.71 2.27
C THR A 123 -10.54 -1.84 1.34
N SER A 124 -9.48 -1.09 1.61
CA SER A 124 -8.26 -1.02 0.80
C SER A 124 -7.51 -2.36 0.79
N VAL A 125 -7.39 -3.01 1.96
CA VAL A 125 -6.75 -4.32 2.10
C VAL A 125 -7.59 -5.42 1.45
N PHE A 126 -8.91 -5.37 1.63
CA PHE A 126 -9.85 -6.33 1.03
C PHE A 126 -9.78 -6.36 -0.50
N ILE A 127 -9.75 -5.17 -1.12
CA ILE A 127 -9.63 -5.04 -2.58
C ILE A 127 -8.33 -5.68 -3.08
N ARG A 128 -7.19 -5.37 -2.46
CA ARG A 128 -5.89 -5.95 -2.84
C ARG A 128 -5.86 -7.46 -2.68
N LEU A 129 -6.39 -7.96 -1.56
CA LEU A 129 -6.47 -9.39 -1.30
C LEU A 129 -7.24 -10.10 -2.41
N LEU A 130 -8.46 -9.65 -2.72
CA LEU A 130 -9.28 -10.29 -3.74
C LEU A 130 -8.66 -10.16 -5.15
N PHE A 131 -8.07 -9.02 -5.47
CA PHE A 131 -7.39 -8.80 -6.75
C PHE A 131 -6.25 -9.80 -6.97
N VAL A 132 -5.32 -9.92 -6.03
CA VAL A 132 -4.17 -10.84 -6.11
C VAL A 132 -4.64 -12.30 -6.18
N ASN A 133 -5.74 -12.63 -5.49
CA ASN A 133 -6.32 -13.96 -5.52
C ASN A 133 -7.21 -14.24 -6.74
N GLY A 134 -7.25 -13.31 -7.70
CA GLY A 134 -7.83 -13.51 -9.03
C GLY A 134 -9.31 -13.20 -9.15
N TYR A 135 -9.98 -12.75 -8.09
CA TYR A 135 -11.40 -12.43 -8.15
C TYR A 135 -11.68 -11.35 -9.19
N SER A 136 -12.77 -11.50 -9.95
CA SER A 136 -13.21 -10.51 -10.93
C SER A 136 -13.73 -9.25 -10.22
N PHE A 137 -13.90 -8.16 -10.98
CA PHE A 137 -14.48 -6.93 -10.44
C PHE A 137 -15.92 -7.16 -9.96
N SER A 138 -16.72 -7.96 -10.68
CA SER A 138 -18.09 -8.29 -10.27
C SER A 138 -18.13 -9.04 -8.94
N GLN A 139 -17.28 -10.07 -8.78
CA GLN A 139 -17.18 -10.81 -7.52
C GLN A 139 -16.73 -9.92 -6.36
N LEU A 140 -15.79 -9.01 -6.60
CA LEU A 140 -15.36 -8.01 -5.61
C LEU A 140 -16.53 -7.11 -5.18
N VAL A 141 -17.33 -6.61 -6.14
CA VAL A 141 -18.50 -5.75 -5.86
C VAL A 141 -19.55 -6.52 -5.06
N ASP A 142 -19.85 -7.76 -5.44
CA ASP A 142 -20.86 -8.59 -4.77
C ASP A 142 -20.46 -8.86 -3.31
N LEU A 143 -19.21 -9.28 -3.10
CA LEU A 143 -18.69 -9.55 -1.76
C LEU A 143 -18.63 -8.29 -0.90
N PHE A 144 -18.10 -7.18 -1.44
CA PHE A 144 -18.06 -5.90 -0.71
C PHE A 144 -19.47 -5.46 -0.31
N SER A 145 -20.41 -5.51 -1.23
CA SER A 145 -21.80 -5.07 -1.00
C SER A 145 -22.52 -5.93 0.05
N ALA A 146 -22.16 -7.21 0.15
CA ALA A 146 -22.72 -8.12 1.15
C ALA A 146 -22.19 -7.84 2.58
N ILE A 147 -20.94 -7.40 2.72
CA ILE A 147 -20.27 -7.32 4.04
C ILE A 147 -19.99 -5.89 4.52
N VAL A 148 -20.14 -4.87 3.68
CA VAL A 148 -19.93 -3.47 4.08
C VAL A 148 -20.97 -3.03 5.12
N LYS A 149 -20.50 -2.37 6.17
CA LYS A 149 -21.36 -1.89 7.27
C LYS A 149 -21.62 -0.39 7.20
N ARG A 150 -20.85 0.33 6.39
CA ARG A 150 -20.87 1.78 6.26
C ARG A 150 -20.96 2.21 4.79
N LYS A 151 -22.12 2.73 4.40
CA LYS A 151 -22.43 3.05 2.98
C LYS A 151 -21.50 4.11 2.40
N GLU A 152 -20.98 5.01 3.23
CA GLU A 152 -19.99 6.03 2.84
C GLU A 152 -18.66 5.45 2.34
N LEU A 153 -18.39 4.17 2.58
CA LEU A 153 -17.21 3.50 2.04
C LEU A 153 -17.36 3.15 0.55
N ALA A 154 -18.57 3.21 -0.02
CA ALA A 154 -18.80 2.83 -1.42
C ALA A 154 -18.03 3.72 -2.42
N SER A 155 -17.96 5.03 -2.18
CA SER A 155 -17.20 5.94 -3.04
C SER A 155 -15.70 5.65 -2.99
N TYR A 156 -15.18 5.43 -1.78
CA TYR A 156 -13.78 5.06 -1.58
C TYR A 156 -13.44 3.68 -2.17
N PHE A 157 -14.34 2.71 -2.03
CA PHE A 157 -14.23 1.39 -2.65
C PHE A 157 -14.05 1.51 -4.16
N LEU A 158 -14.91 2.27 -4.85
CA LEU A 158 -14.80 2.47 -6.30
C LEU A 158 -13.50 3.17 -6.69
N GLU A 159 -13.08 4.17 -5.92
CA GLU A 159 -11.81 4.88 -6.16
C GLU A 159 -10.60 3.94 -6.13
N VAL A 160 -10.56 3.03 -5.14
CA VAL A 160 -9.44 2.09 -4.99
C VAL A 160 -9.56 0.93 -5.98
N ALA A 161 -10.73 0.31 -6.10
CA ALA A 161 -10.94 -0.86 -6.95
C ALA A 161 -10.67 -0.54 -8.42
N THR A 162 -11.09 0.64 -8.91
CA THR A 162 -10.82 1.03 -10.29
C THR A 162 -9.32 1.17 -10.59
N LYS A 163 -8.43 1.41 -9.61
CA LYS A 163 -6.98 1.46 -9.87
C LYS A 163 -6.42 0.08 -10.22
N PHE A 164 -6.94 -0.98 -9.62
CA PHE A 164 -6.48 -2.35 -9.86
C PHE A 164 -7.20 -3.02 -11.04
N TYR A 165 -8.47 -2.73 -11.24
CA TYR A 165 -9.32 -3.45 -12.20
C TYR A 165 -9.49 -2.75 -13.56
N LYS A 166 -8.82 -1.61 -13.79
CA LYS A 166 -8.90 -0.83 -15.05
C LYS A 166 -8.44 -1.58 -16.31
N GLU A 167 -7.59 -2.61 -16.17
CA GLU A 167 -7.01 -3.36 -17.28
C GLU A 167 -7.44 -4.83 -17.32
N VAL A 168 -8.34 -5.25 -16.44
CA VAL A 168 -8.88 -6.61 -16.45
C VAL A 168 -10.10 -6.58 -17.37
N ALA A 169 -9.93 -7.02 -18.62
CA ALA A 169 -11.00 -7.05 -19.61
C ALA A 169 -12.27 -7.63 -18.99
N PHE A 170 -13.37 -6.89 -19.14
CA PHE A 170 -14.71 -7.34 -18.78
C PHE A 170 -15.09 -8.42 -19.79
N GLU A 171 -15.04 -9.68 -19.38
CA GLU A 171 -15.74 -10.79 -20.05
C GLU A 171 -17.18 -10.88 -19.55
#